data_AF-A0A518DJX9-F1
#
_entry.id   AF-A0A518DJX9-F1
#
_cell.length_a   1.000
_cell.length_b   1.000
_cell.length_c   1.000
_cell.angle_alpha   90.00
_cell.angle_beta   90.00
_cell.angle_gamma   90.00
#
_symmetry.space_group_name_H-M   'P 1'
#
loop_
_entity.id
_entity.type
_entity.pdbx_description
1 polymer ?
#
loop_
_entity_poly.entity_id
_entity_poly.type
_entity_poly.pdbx_seq_one_letter_code
_entity_poly.pdbx_strand_id
1 'polypeptide(L)'
;MRRPSSAALRAAPNPAAVGWRWRQRLAAGGAPPAPQTPGDDRVQRLEAVLFLAREPLTLGRLATLASLADAGEVKALVRRLQQAYDTAGSALEIQQVAGGYQLLTRAKLAPWLNRLTDREADPVLTPPALETLAVAAYLQPVVRAEVEAIRGVQCGELLRQLIDKDLLRIVGRSRELGRPLLYGTTRRFLQRFGLRDLSDLPAADRLRRQSPTSN
;
A
#
# COMPACT_ATOMS: atom_id res chain seq x y z
N MET A 1 61.03 -48.09 2.47
CA MET A 1 61.11 -47.32 1.21
C MET A 1 60.03 -47.89 0.28
N ARG A 2 59.03 -47.21 -0.27
CA ARG A 2 58.82 -45.82 -0.71
C ARG A 2 57.37 -45.37 -0.43
N ARG A 3 57.19 -44.05 -0.47
CA ARG A 3 55.99 -43.25 -0.13
C ARG A 3 54.75 -43.53 -1.00
N PRO A 4 53.54 -43.18 -0.51
CA PRO A 4 52.29 -43.22 -1.28
C PRO A 4 52.21 -42.10 -2.32
N SER A 5 51.59 -42.40 -3.46
CA SER A 5 51.35 -41.47 -4.57
C SER A 5 50.13 -40.59 -4.29
N SER A 6 50.32 -39.29 -4.48
CA SER A 6 49.35 -38.21 -4.30
C SER A 6 49.11 -37.55 -5.66
N ALA A 7 47.87 -37.53 -6.14
CA ALA A 7 47.32 -36.66 -7.20
C ALA A 7 45.92 -37.19 -7.58
N ALA A 8 44.85 -36.42 -7.75
CA ALA A 8 44.64 -34.98 -7.68
C ALA A 8 43.18 -34.72 -7.29
N LEU A 9 42.97 -33.90 -6.27
CA LEU A 9 41.67 -33.25 -6.07
C LEU A 9 41.35 -32.40 -7.30
N ARG A 10 40.14 -32.57 -7.86
CA ARG A 10 39.55 -31.58 -8.78
C ARG A 10 39.42 -30.25 -8.04
N ALA A 11 40.22 -29.26 -8.44
CA ALA A 11 40.14 -27.91 -7.91
C ALA A 11 38.81 -27.26 -8.34
N ALA A 12 38.08 -26.70 -7.39
CA ALA A 12 36.95 -25.81 -7.65
C ALA A 12 37.42 -24.54 -8.38
N PRO A 13 36.60 -23.93 -9.26
CA PRO A 13 36.98 -22.71 -9.94
C PRO A 13 37.14 -21.54 -8.95
N ASN A 14 38.23 -20.80 -9.13
CA ASN A 14 38.64 -19.66 -8.31
C ASN A 14 37.63 -18.48 -8.42
N PRO A 15 37.00 -18.02 -7.33
CA PRO A 15 36.03 -16.93 -7.35
C PRO A 15 36.61 -15.55 -7.69
N ALA A 16 37.93 -15.41 -7.85
CA ALA A 16 38.58 -14.15 -8.23
C ALA A 16 38.47 -13.78 -9.72
N ALA A 17 37.94 -14.67 -10.58
CA ALA A 17 37.91 -14.44 -12.03
C ALA A 17 36.73 -13.61 -12.55
N VAL A 18 35.76 -13.23 -11.69
CA VAL A 18 34.52 -12.52 -12.11
C VAL A 18 34.64 -10.99 -11.91
N GLY A 19 35.79 -10.50 -11.44
CA GLY A 19 35.98 -9.08 -11.10
C GLY A 19 36.66 -8.18 -12.13
N TRP A 20 37.29 -8.72 -13.19
CA TRP A 20 38.22 -7.93 -14.03
C TRP A 20 37.60 -7.32 -15.31
N ARG A 21 36.44 -7.81 -15.77
CA ARG A 21 35.88 -7.39 -17.07
C ARG A 21 35.18 -6.04 -17.09
N TRP A 22 34.60 -5.59 -15.97
CA TRP A 22 33.87 -4.30 -15.94
C TRP A 22 34.80 -3.09 -15.76
N ARG A 23 35.99 -3.28 -15.16
CA ARG A 23 36.98 -2.20 -15.00
C ARG A 23 37.68 -1.81 -16.31
N GLN A 24 37.89 -2.75 -17.22
CA GLN A 24 38.51 -2.47 -18.52
C GLN A 24 37.61 -1.61 -19.44
N ARG A 25 36.28 -1.62 -19.22
CA ARG A 25 35.33 -0.88 -20.08
C ARG A 25 35.17 0.59 -19.67
N LEU A 26 35.42 0.93 -18.41
CA LEU A 26 35.37 2.31 -17.92
C LEU A 26 36.58 3.15 -18.37
N ALA A 27 37.71 2.51 -18.72
CA ALA A 27 38.88 3.20 -19.26
C ALA A 27 38.70 3.66 -20.73
N ALA A 28 37.67 3.18 -21.44
CA ALA A 28 37.44 3.44 -22.86
C ALA A 28 36.36 4.51 -23.15
N GLY A 29 35.97 5.32 -22.14
CA GLY A 29 35.10 6.49 -22.34
C GLY A 29 33.66 6.22 -22.77
N GLY A 30 33.23 4.95 -22.85
CA GLY A 30 31.84 4.60 -23.15
C GLY A 30 30.98 4.70 -21.90
N ALA A 31 30.08 5.68 -21.85
CA ALA A 31 28.93 5.63 -20.94
C ALA A 31 28.26 4.26 -21.09
N PRO A 32 27.82 3.60 -20.00
CA PRO A 32 27.10 2.35 -20.11
C PRO A 32 25.92 2.57 -21.08
N PRO A 33 25.72 1.71 -22.08
CA PRO A 33 24.58 1.88 -22.98
C PRO A 33 23.34 1.98 -22.08
N ALA A 34 22.55 3.05 -22.26
CA ALA A 34 21.23 3.12 -21.65
C ALA A 34 20.54 1.77 -21.92
N PRO A 35 19.83 1.17 -20.95
CA PRO A 35 19.17 -0.10 -21.17
C PRO A 35 18.16 0.05 -22.31
N GLN A 36 18.58 -0.35 -23.50
CA GLN A 36 17.73 -0.54 -24.66
C GLN A 36 17.19 -1.94 -24.50
N THR A 37 15.95 -2.09 -24.03
CA THR A 37 15.30 -3.41 -23.93
C THR A 37 14.42 -3.61 -25.18
N PRO A 38 14.79 -4.46 -26.14
CA PRO A 38 13.89 -4.89 -27.21
C PRO A 38 13.09 -6.08 -26.70
N GLY A 39 11.84 -5.83 -26.31
CA GLY A 39 10.88 -6.80 -25.80
C GLY A 39 9.75 -6.08 -25.07
N ASP A 40 8.56 -6.69 -24.96
CA ASP A 40 7.41 -6.15 -24.21
C ASP A 40 7.69 -6.15 -22.69
N ASP A 41 8.70 -5.39 -22.27
CA ASP A 41 9.18 -5.24 -20.89
C ASP A 41 8.26 -4.35 -20.05
N ARG A 42 7.16 -3.86 -20.63
CA ARG A 42 6.11 -3.06 -19.96
C ARG A 42 5.58 -3.76 -18.71
N VAL A 43 5.36 -5.07 -18.79
CA VAL A 43 4.93 -5.88 -17.65
C VAL A 43 5.98 -5.85 -16.53
N GLN A 44 7.26 -6.04 -16.88
CA GLN A 44 8.36 -6.06 -15.92
C GLN A 44 8.58 -4.68 -15.28
N ARG A 45 8.48 -3.59 -16.06
CA ARG A 45 8.56 -2.22 -15.54
C ARG A 45 7.42 -1.94 -14.55
N LEU A 46 6.19 -2.32 -14.90
CA LEU A 46 5.03 -2.13 -14.03
C LEU A 46 5.17 -2.94 -12.73
N GLU A 47 5.57 -4.21 -12.83
CA GLU A 47 5.82 -5.08 -11.68
C GLU A 47 6.91 -4.51 -10.77
N ALA A 48 8.03 -4.05 -11.35
CA ALA A 48 9.12 -3.43 -10.60
C ALA A 48 8.67 -2.15 -9.87
N VAL A 49 7.87 -1.30 -10.53
CA VAL A 49 7.29 -0.11 -9.90
C VAL A 49 6.38 -0.48 -8.74
N LEU A 50 5.49 -1.47 -8.92
CA LEU A 50 4.59 -1.94 -7.86
C LEU A 50 5.34 -2.59 -6.70
N PHE A 51 6.42 -3.32 -6.98
CA PHE A 51 7.27 -3.95 -5.97
C PHE A 51 8.02 -2.92 -5.11
N LEU A 52 8.51 -1.84 -5.72
CA LEU A 52 9.21 -0.77 -5.01
C LEU A 52 8.27 0.23 -4.33
N ALA A 53 6.99 0.26 -4.72
CA ALA A 53 6.00 1.18 -4.17
C ALA A 53 5.73 0.90 -2.68
N ARG A 54 6.00 1.90 -1.84
CA ARG A 54 5.71 1.83 -0.39
C ARG A 54 4.26 2.17 -0.05
N GLU A 55 3.55 2.80 -0.97
CA GLU A 55 2.15 3.24 -0.84
C GLU A 55 1.38 2.90 -2.13
N PRO A 56 0.04 2.81 -2.07
CA PRO A 56 -0.78 2.61 -3.27
C PRO A 56 -0.56 3.71 -4.31
N LEU A 57 -0.30 3.31 -5.55
CA LEU A 57 -0.06 4.23 -6.66
C LEU A 57 -1.29 4.34 -7.57
N THR A 58 -1.68 5.56 -7.90
CA THR A 58 -2.77 5.80 -8.85
C THR A 58 -2.40 5.32 -10.25
N LEU A 59 -3.41 5.04 -11.08
CA LEU A 59 -3.19 4.64 -12.47
C LEU A 59 -2.31 5.61 -13.26
N GLY A 60 -2.55 6.93 -13.10
CA GLY A 60 -1.73 7.94 -13.76
C GLY A 60 -0.29 7.91 -13.30
N ARG A 61 -0.04 7.72 -11.99
CA ARG A 61 1.32 7.64 -11.45
C ARG A 61 2.05 6.38 -11.94
N LEU A 62 1.34 5.25 -12.00
CA LEU A 62 1.86 3.99 -12.56
C LEU A 62 2.19 4.14 -14.04
N ALA A 63 1.33 4.78 -14.83
CA ALA A 63 1.57 5.03 -16.24
C ALA A 63 2.86 5.82 -16.45
N THR A 64 3.05 6.91 -15.69
CA THR A 64 4.26 7.72 -15.76
C THR A 64 5.50 6.94 -15.34
N LEU A 65 5.47 6.25 -14.19
CA LEU A 65 6.66 5.57 -13.65
C LEU A 65 7.08 4.35 -14.46
N ALA A 66 6.11 3.59 -15.00
CA ALA A 66 6.39 2.42 -15.82
C ALA A 66 6.56 2.73 -17.32
N SER A 67 6.52 4.01 -17.71
CA SER A 67 6.58 4.46 -19.11
C SER A 67 5.54 3.75 -19.99
N LEU A 68 4.27 3.87 -19.59
CA LEU A 68 3.10 3.33 -20.27
C LEU A 68 2.27 4.46 -20.88
N ALA A 69 1.50 4.15 -21.91
CA ALA A 69 0.75 5.13 -22.70
C ALA A 69 -0.35 5.81 -21.88
N ASP A 70 -1.17 5.03 -21.19
CA ASP A 70 -2.32 5.55 -20.46
C ASP A 70 -2.80 4.64 -19.31
N ALA A 71 -3.84 5.10 -18.60
CA ALA A 71 -4.45 4.37 -17.51
C ALA A 71 -5.15 3.07 -17.95
N GLY A 72 -5.60 2.97 -19.20
CA GLY A 72 -6.20 1.77 -19.78
C GLY A 72 -5.16 0.67 -19.98
N GLU A 73 -3.98 1.02 -20.49
CA GLU A 73 -2.84 0.11 -20.59
C GLU A 73 -2.41 -0.40 -19.21
N VAL A 74 -2.29 0.51 -18.22
CA VAL A 74 -1.99 0.11 -16.83
C VAL A 74 -3.00 -0.92 -16.32
N LYS A 75 -4.32 -0.66 -16.48
CA LYS A 75 -5.36 -1.60 -16.03
C LYS A 75 -5.26 -2.96 -16.73
N ALA A 76 -4.93 -2.99 -18.02
CA ALA A 76 -4.75 -4.24 -18.76
C ALA A 76 -3.55 -5.03 -18.23
N LEU A 77 -2.41 -4.37 -18.03
CA LEU A 77 -1.19 -5.00 -17.52
C LEU A 77 -1.31 -5.45 -16.05
N VAL A 78 -1.98 -4.65 -15.20
CA VAL A 78 -2.29 -5.06 -13.82
C VAL A 78 -3.12 -6.35 -13.81
N ARG A 79 -4.19 -6.42 -14.62
CA ARG A 79 -5.02 -7.64 -14.70
C ARG A 79 -4.21 -8.85 -15.15
N ARG A 80 -3.30 -8.67 -16.11
CA ARG A 80 -2.39 -9.71 -16.57
C ARG A 80 -1.45 -10.19 -15.45
N LEU A 81 -0.88 -9.28 -14.67
CA LEU A 81 -0.03 -9.61 -13.53
C LEU A 81 -0.80 -10.33 -12.41
N GLN A 82 -2.02 -9.87 -12.10
CA GLN A 82 -2.89 -10.55 -11.13
C GLN A 82 -3.14 -12.01 -11.53
N GLN A 83 -3.54 -12.25 -12.78
CA GLN A 83 -3.74 -13.61 -13.30
C GLN A 83 -2.47 -14.46 -13.24
N ALA A 84 -1.31 -13.87 -13.54
CA ALA A 84 -0.02 -14.56 -13.45
C ALA A 84 0.30 -14.98 -12.01
N TYR A 85 0.11 -14.09 -11.03
CA TYR A 85 0.31 -14.42 -9.62
C TYR A 85 -0.68 -15.45 -9.07
N ASP A 86 -1.94 -15.40 -9.51
CA ASP A 86 -2.95 -16.39 -9.14
C ASP A 86 -2.60 -17.77 -9.73
N THR A 87 -2.26 -17.82 -11.02
CA THR A 87 -1.89 -19.07 -11.72
C THR A 87 -0.63 -19.70 -11.12
N ALA A 88 0.36 -18.88 -10.73
CA ALA A 88 1.59 -19.35 -10.10
C ALA A 88 1.43 -19.74 -8.63
N GLY A 89 0.26 -19.52 -8.01
CA GLY A 89 0.07 -19.72 -6.58
C GLY A 89 0.95 -18.80 -5.72
N SER A 90 1.30 -17.61 -6.21
CA SER A 90 2.22 -16.68 -5.57
C SER A 90 1.77 -16.28 -4.17
N ALA A 91 2.72 -15.99 -3.29
CA ALA A 91 2.47 -15.38 -1.98
C ALA A 91 2.06 -13.89 -2.09
N LEU A 92 2.25 -13.29 -3.26
CA LEU A 92 1.97 -11.89 -3.56
C LEU A 92 0.69 -11.75 -4.39
N GLU A 93 0.04 -10.62 -4.24
CA GLU A 93 -1.12 -10.21 -5.03
C GLU A 93 -1.15 -8.69 -5.21
N ILE A 94 -1.74 -8.23 -6.30
CA ILE A 94 -1.94 -6.80 -6.54
C ILE A 94 -3.37 -6.47 -6.13
N GLN A 95 -3.51 -5.54 -5.18
CA GLN A 95 -4.80 -5.07 -4.70
C GLN A 95 -5.01 -3.60 -5.05
N GLN A 96 -6.26 -3.21 -5.23
CA GLN A 96 -6.64 -1.81 -5.32
C GLN A 96 -6.99 -1.30 -3.93
N VAL A 97 -6.29 -0.27 -3.45
CA VAL A 97 -6.43 0.29 -2.10
C VAL A 97 -6.29 1.81 -2.17
N ALA A 98 -7.15 2.54 -1.46
CA ALA A 98 -7.13 4.01 -1.38
C ALA A 98 -7.04 4.72 -2.74
N GLY A 99 -7.75 4.20 -3.74
CA GLY A 99 -7.77 4.73 -5.12
C GLY A 99 -6.53 4.42 -5.97
N GLY A 100 -5.59 3.61 -5.47
CA GLY A 100 -4.39 3.17 -6.18
C GLY A 100 -4.23 1.65 -6.19
N TYR A 101 -3.17 1.16 -6.82
CA TYR A 101 -2.77 -0.24 -6.79
C TYR A 101 -1.48 -0.43 -5.99
N GLN A 102 -1.40 -1.55 -5.27
CA GLN A 102 -0.25 -1.92 -4.47
C GLN A 102 -0.01 -3.43 -4.55
N LEU A 103 1.25 -3.84 -4.56
CA LEU A 103 1.64 -5.22 -4.39
C LEU A 103 1.69 -5.56 -2.90
N LEU A 104 0.91 -6.55 -2.47
CA LEU A 104 0.78 -6.98 -1.09
C LEU A 104 0.99 -8.49 -0.97
N THR A 105 1.26 -8.95 0.25
CA THR A 105 1.19 -10.38 0.56
C THR A 105 -0.27 -10.81 0.73
N ARG A 106 -0.59 -12.05 0.34
CA ARG A 106 -1.95 -12.59 0.52
C ARG A 106 -2.37 -12.63 1.99
N ALA A 107 -3.61 -12.26 2.27
CA ALA A 107 -4.15 -12.18 3.63
C ALA A 107 -4.01 -13.48 4.45
N LYS A 108 -4.10 -14.65 3.79
CA LYS A 108 -3.90 -15.98 4.42
C LYS A 108 -2.53 -16.16 5.09
N LEU A 109 -1.53 -15.37 4.68
CA LEU A 109 -0.16 -15.42 5.21
C LEU A 109 0.04 -14.49 6.42
N ALA A 110 -0.92 -13.61 6.73
CA ALA A 110 -0.78 -12.62 7.79
C ALA A 110 -0.43 -13.23 9.17
N PRO A 111 -1.07 -14.33 9.65
CA PRO A 111 -0.72 -14.91 10.95
C PRO A 111 0.75 -15.37 11.02
N TRP A 112 1.29 -15.86 9.90
CA TRP A 112 2.67 -16.31 9.81
C TRP A 112 3.64 -15.12 9.73
N LEU A 113 3.33 -14.11 8.90
CA LEU A 113 4.15 -12.91 8.69
C LEU A 113 4.25 -12.02 9.92
N ASN A 114 3.20 -11.97 10.75
CA ASN A 114 3.20 -11.21 12.00
C ASN A 114 4.31 -11.68 12.96
N ARG A 115 4.82 -12.93 12.82
CA ARG A 115 5.94 -13.44 13.62
C ARG A 115 7.31 -12.93 13.16
N LEU A 116 7.42 -12.42 11.94
CA LEU A 116 8.68 -11.90 11.38
C LEU A 116 8.91 -10.43 11.73
N THR A 117 7.90 -9.75 12.25
CA THR A 117 7.93 -8.31 12.42
C THR A 117 8.01 -8.00 13.92
N ASP A 118 9.21 -7.74 14.44
CA ASP A 118 9.44 -7.16 15.78
C ASP A 118 9.01 -5.69 15.89
N ARG A 119 8.48 -5.12 14.80
CA ARG A 119 7.92 -3.77 14.85
C ARG A 119 6.75 -3.80 15.81
N GLU A 120 6.74 -2.87 16.76
CA GLU A 120 5.52 -2.47 17.45
C GLU A 120 4.43 -2.32 16.40
N ALA A 121 3.52 -3.30 16.37
CA ALA A 121 2.36 -3.21 15.51
C ALA A 121 1.68 -1.88 15.83
N ASP A 122 1.27 -1.13 14.80
CA ASP A 122 0.47 0.09 14.98
C ASP A 122 -0.56 -0.18 16.09
N PRO A 123 -0.50 0.57 17.23
CA PRO A 123 -1.24 0.19 18.43
C PRO A 123 -2.70 -0.06 18.08
N VAL A 124 -3.19 -1.24 18.45
CA VAL A 124 -4.56 -1.67 18.16
C VAL A 124 -5.51 -0.58 18.66
N LEU A 125 -6.41 -0.12 17.80
CA LEU A 125 -7.42 0.84 18.19
C LEU A 125 -8.31 0.19 19.26
N THR A 126 -8.49 0.88 20.38
CA THR A 126 -9.38 0.42 21.43
C THR A 126 -10.83 0.37 20.91
N PRO A 127 -11.71 -0.45 21.49
CA PRO A 127 -13.11 -0.50 21.06
C PRO A 127 -13.79 0.89 21.03
N PRO A 128 -13.62 1.78 22.04
CA PRO A 128 -14.18 3.14 21.97
C PRO A 128 -13.63 4.00 20.83
N ALA A 129 -12.35 3.83 20.48
CA ALA A 129 -11.73 4.53 19.36
C ALA A 129 -12.29 4.03 18.02
N LEU A 130 -12.48 2.72 17.88
CA LEU A 130 -13.10 2.10 16.69
C LEU A 130 -14.56 2.56 16.52
N GLU A 131 -15.35 2.59 17.59
CA GLU A 131 -16.72 3.10 17.55
C GLU A 131 -16.76 4.57 17.10
N THR A 132 -15.93 5.42 17.68
CA THR A 132 -15.82 6.84 17.31
C THR A 132 -15.42 7.01 15.85
N LEU A 133 -14.43 6.24 15.40
CA LEU A 133 -13.97 6.24 14.02
C LEU A 133 -15.06 5.77 13.06
N ALA A 134 -15.82 4.73 13.43
CA ALA A 134 -16.90 4.21 12.61
C ALA A 134 -17.99 5.27 12.42
N VAL A 135 -18.48 5.89 13.50
CA VAL A 135 -19.49 6.96 13.41
C VAL A 135 -19.00 8.08 12.49
N ALA A 136 -17.76 8.54 12.66
CA ALA A 136 -17.17 9.57 11.81
C ALA A 136 -17.05 9.13 10.33
N ALA A 137 -16.63 7.88 10.07
CA ALA A 137 -16.46 7.38 8.71
C ALA A 137 -17.78 7.28 7.93
N TYR A 138 -18.87 6.90 8.59
CA TYR A 138 -20.19 6.75 7.97
C TYR A 138 -20.90 8.08 7.76
N LEU A 139 -20.74 9.04 8.69
CA LEU A 139 -21.49 10.29 8.70
C LEU A 139 -20.71 11.52 8.25
N GLN A 140 -19.43 11.36 7.87
CA GLN A 140 -18.63 12.49 7.41
C GLN A 140 -19.29 13.27 6.25
N PRO A 141 -19.16 14.61 6.23
CA PRO A 141 -18.49 15.44 7.24
C PRO A 141 -19.34 15.62 8.50
N VAL A 142 -18.77 15.38 9.68
CA VAL A 142 -19.50 15.36 10.97
C VAL A 142 -18.85 16.27 12.03
N VAL A 143 -19.60 16.85 12.96
CA VAL A 143 -19.07 17.61 14.10
C VAL A 143 -18.95 16.74 15.36
N ARG A 144 -18.09 17.14 16.32
CA ARG A 144 -17.91 16.40 17.58
C ARG A 144 -19.23 16.12 18.31
N ALA A 145 -20.11 17.11 18.38
CA ALA A 145 -21.38 16.99 19.11
C ALA A 145 -22.29 15.91 18.52
N GLU A 146 -22.32 15.74 17.19
CA GLU A 146 -23.10 14.69 16.53
C GLU A 146 -22.54 13.30 16.83
N VAL A 147 -21.21 13.16 16.84
CA VAL A 147 -20.56 11.90 17.23
C VAL A 147 -20.87 11.54 18.68
N GLU A 148 -20.80 12.51 19.59
CA GLU A 148 -21.13 12.32 21.00
C GLU A 148 -22.61 11.99 21.22
N ALA A 149 -23.52 12.61 20.46
CA ALA A 149 -24.95 12.32 20.53
C ALA A 149 -25.26 10.86 20.15
N ILE A 150 -24.56 10.32 19.14
CA ILE A 150 -24.74 8.92 18.71
C ILE A 150 -24.09 7.96 19.70
N ARG A 151 -22.89 8.28 20.20
CA ARG A 151 -22.17 7.41 21.15
C ARG A 151 -22.71 7.47 22.57
N GLY A 152 -23.44 8.53 22.92
CA GLY A 152 -23.93 8.79 24.27
C GLY A 152 -22.84 9.17 25.29
N VAL A 153 -21.59 9.35 24.87
CA VAL A 153 -20.44 9.67 25.73
C VAL A 153 -19.48 10.65 25.03
N GLN A 154 -18.69 11.37 25.83
CA GLN A 154 -17.69 12.30 25.31
C GLN A 154 -16.61 11.59 24.49
N CYS A 155 -16.21 12.18 23.36
CA CYS A 155 -15.24 11.56 22.44
C CYS A 155 -14.12 12.51 21.99
N GLY A 156 -13.95 13.67 22.65
CA GLY A 156 -12.93 14.67 22.29
C GLY A 156 -11.50 14.13 22.26
N GLU A 157 -11.10 13.38 23.29
CA GLU A 157 -9.78 12.72 23.36
C GLU A 157 -9.59 11.71 22.22
N LEU A 158 -10.62 10.90 21.93
CA LEU A 158 -10.57 9.88 20.89
C LEU A 158 -10.48 10.50 19.49
N LEU A 159 -11.22 11.58 19.22
CA LEU A 159 -11.11 12.30 17.95
C LEU A 159 -9.70 12.84 17.73
N ARG A 160 -9.06 13.39 18.78
CA ARG A 160 -7.67 13.84 18.68
C ARG A 160 -6.71 12.68 18.42
N GLN A 161 -6.82 11.59 19.19
CA GLN A 161 -6.00 10.39 18.97
C GLN A 161 -6.15 9.83 17.56
N LEU A 162 -7.36 9.85 16.99
CA LEU A 162 -7.62 9.41 15.63
C LEU A 162 -7.02 10.37 14.57
N ILE A 163 -6.94 11.67 14.86
CA ILE A 163 -6.21 12.64 14.03
C ILE A 163 -4.70 12.42 14.13
N ASP A 164 -4.16 12.20 15.33
CA ASP A 164 -2.73 11.96 15.55
C ASP A 164 -2.26 10.67 14.83
N LYS A 165 -3.16 9.68 14.72
CA LYS A 165 -2.96 8.45 13.94
C LYS A 165 -3.22 8.63 12.44
N ASP A 166 -3.53 9.84 11.98
CA ASP A 166 -3.90 10.18 10.60
C ASP A 166 -5.05 9.33 10.06
N LEU A 167 -6.00 8.91 10.91
CA LEU A 167 -7.22 8.19 10.49
C LEU A 167 -8.39 9.16 10.26
N LEU A 168 -8.39 10.29 10.95
CA LEU A 168 -9.30 11.41 10.76
C LEU A 168 -8.51 12.70 10.47
N ARG A 169 -9.20 13.67 9.86
CA ARG A 169 -8.69 15.02 9.64
C ARG A 169 -9.82 16.04 9.74
N ILE A 170 -9.45 17.30 9.93
CA ILE A 170 -10.39 18.42 9.79
C ILE A 170 -10.61 18.70 8.30
N VAL A 171 -11.87 18.62 7.86
CA VAL A 171 -12.27 18.86 6.47
C VAL A 171 -12.89 20.24 6.27
N GLY A 172 -13.21 20.95 7.35
CA GLY A 172 -13.75 22.30 7.31
C GLY A 172 -14.33 22.76 8.64
N ARG A 173 -15.19 23.78 8.58
CA ARG A 173 -15.98 24.28 9.71
C ARG A 173 -17.45 24.34 9.30
N SER A 174 -18.34 23.96 10.21
CA SER A 174 -19.79 24.08 9.99
C SER A 174 -20.21 25.54 9.85
N ARG A 175 -21.36 25.76 9.20
CA ARG A 175 -22.02 27.06 9.09
C ARG A 175 -22.91 27.39 10.29
N GLU A 176 -23.12 26.43 11.19
CA GLU A 176 -23.89 26.59 12.42
C GLU A 176 -23.22 27.54 13.43
N LEU A 177 -24.00 27.95 14.42
CA LEU A 177 -23.55 28.77 15.54
C LEU A 177 -22.34 28.14 16.25
N GLY A 178 -21.32 28.95 16.54
CA GLY A 178 -20.05 28.47 17.10
C GLY A 178 -19.07 27.88 16.08
N ARG A 179 -19.49 27.68 14.82
CA ARG A 179 -18.65 27.20 13.71
C ARG A 179 -17.77 26.00 14.07
N PRO A 180 -18.34 24.91 14.61
CA PRO A 180 -17.58 23.74 15.04
C PRO A 180 -16.79 23.10 13.89
N LEU A 181 -15.70 22.43 14.25
CA LEU A 181 -14.85 21.71 13.29
C LEU A 181 -15.59 20.51 12.70
N LEU A 182 -15.45 20.31 11.38
CA LEU A 182 -15.94 19.14 10.67
C LEU A 182 -14.82 18.11 10.51
N TYR A 183 -15.10 16.87 10.87
CA TYR A 183 -14.21 15.73 10.79
C TYR A 183 -14.55 14.85 9.58
N GLY A 184 -13.52 14.27 8.96
CA GLY A 184 -13.66 13.28 7.90
C GLY A 184 -12.46 12.34 7.87
N THR A 185 -12.57 11.24 7.15
CA THR A 185 -11.51 10.23 7.06
C THR A 185 -10.41 10.64 6.07
N THR A 186 -9.26 9.96 6.18
CA THR A 186 -8.06 10.21 5.38
C THR A 186 -7.83 9.08 4.37
N ARG A 187 -6.77 9.21 3.55
CA ARG A 187 -6.31 8.07 2.73
C ARG A 187 -5.72 6.94 3.57
N ARG A 188 -5.06 7.26 4.68
CA ARG A 188 -4.52 6.25 5.60
C ARG A 188 -5.63 5.42 6.24
N PHE A 189 -6.82 5.98 6.49
CA PHE A 189 -8.00 5.21 6.86
C PHE A 189 -8.32 4.14 5.79
N LEU A 190 -8.45 4.53 4.53
CA LEU A 190 -8.73 3.59 3.44
C LEU A 190 -7.65 2.50 3.35
N GLN A 191 -6.37 2.87 3.48
CA GLN A 191 -5.26 1.93 3.48
C GLN A 191 -5.32 0.94 4.65
N ARG A 192 -5.56 1.45 5.87
CA ARG A 192 -5.61 0.65 7.10
C ARG A 192 -6.74 -0.38 7.05
N PHE A 193 -7.86 -0.04 6.43
CA PHE A 193 -9.03 -0.93 6.31
C PHE A 193 -9.11 -1.65 4.95
N GLY A 194 -8.11 -1.51 4.08
CA GLY A 194 -8.07 -2.18 2.77
C GLY A 194 -9.19 -1.77 1.81
N LEU A 195 -9.72 -0.56 1.94
CA LEU A 195 -10.82 -0.03 1.14
C LEU A 195 -10.29 0.66 -0.12
N ARG A 196 -10.97 0.52 -1.26
CA ARG A 196 -10.61 1.29 -2.47
C ARG A 196 -11.02 2.73 -2.31
N ASP A 197 -12.23 2.94 -1.82
CA ASP A 197 -12.81 4.24 -1.51
C ASP A 197 -13.92 4.09 -0.46
N LEU A 198 -14.59 5.19 -0.11
CA LEU A 198 -15.61 5.20 0.94
C LEU A 198 -16.91 4.47 0.58
N SER A 199 -17.14 4.14 -0.70
CA SER A 199 -18.31 3.36 -1.11
C SER A 199 -18.18 1.88 -0.75
N ASP A 200 -16.96 1.39 -0.51
CA ASP A 200 -16.69 0.02 -0.03
C ASP A 200 -17.08 -0.18 1.45
N LEU A 201 -17.49 0.87 2.17
CA LEU A 201 -17.91 0.75 3.57
C LEU A 201 -19.23 -0.06 3.67
N PRO A 202 -19.26 -1.13 4.50
CA PRO A 202 -20.46 -1.95 4.67
C PRO A 202 -21.68 -1.13 5.08
N ALA A 203 -22.81 -1.28 4.40
CA ALA A 203 -24.06 -0.58 4.76
C ALA A 203 -24.00 0.96 4.78
N ALA A 204 -23.03 1.58 4.07
CA ALA A 204 -22.94 3.04 3.94
C ALA A 204 -24.27 3.69 3.51
N ASP A 205 -25.02 3.01 2.64
CA ASP A 205 -26.31 3.48 2.11
C ASP A 205 -27.46 3.47 3.13
N ARG A 206 -27.37 2.66 4.20
CA ARG A 206 -28.42 2.56 5.23
C ARG A 206 -28.24 3.64 6.29
N LEU A 207 -27.00 3.92 6.67
CA LEU A 207 -26.68 4.91 7.72
C LEU A 207 -26.74 6.35 7.20
N ARG A 208 -26.33 6.60 5.94
CA ARG A 208 -26.42 7.94 5.32
C ARG A 208 -27.86 8.43 5.10
N ARG A 209 -28.84 7.51 5.03
CA ARG A 209 -30.27 7.84 4.87
C ARG A 209 -30.99 8.19 6.17
N GLN A 210 -30.34 8.02 7.33
CA GLN A 210 -30.94 8.31 8.63
C GLN A 210 -30.59 9.71 9.16
N SER A 211 -29.93 10.56 8.37
CA SER A 211 -29.83 11.98 8.68
C SER A 211 -31.25 12.55 8.77
N PRO A 212 -31.68 13.08 9.94
CA PRO A 212 -33.02 13.63 10.07
C PRO A 212 -33.11 14.82 9.12
N THR A 213 -34.05 14.75 8.17
CA THR A 213 -34.59 15.93 7.51
C THR A 213 -35.07 16.86 8.61
N SER A 214 -34.29 17.91 8.90
CA SER A 214 -34.79 19.05 9.64
C SER A 214 -35.95 19.63 8.83
N ASN A 215 -37.10 19.64 9.48
CA ASN A 215 -38.36 20.22 9.04
C ASN A 215 -38.20 21.69 8.63
#